data_AF-A0A521HEU1-F1
#
_entry.id   AF-A0A521HEU1-F1
#
_cell.length_a   1.000
_cell.length_b   1.000
_cell.length_c   1.000
_cell.angle_alpha   90.00
_cell.angle_beta   90.00
_cell.angle_gamma   90.00
#
_symmetry.space_group_name_H-M   'P 1'
#
loop_
_entity.id
_entity.type
_entity.pdbx_description
1 polymer ?
#
loop_
_entity_poly.entity_id
_entity_poly.type
_entity_poly.pdbx_seq_one_letter_code
_entity_poly.pdbx_strand_id
1 'polypeptide(L)'
;KTLEEPSSRTIIVLVADEPARLPATIRSRCQRFEIKLPGQAEACAWLEHSGLDARLARLVLEASLGNPGLALQASKEGALELKAGCQSDLRALGHGRAQVLHIAESWVADRPDERLWHAAVIAREESERLAKGGVGELGLQAGTGIAELAAWFAAANRARQLLSSQVRGDLVLLDLLHTWPSSRRS
;
A
#
# COMPACT_ATOMS: atom_id res chain seq x y z
N LYS A 1 10.65 -16.43 -28.01
CA LYS A 1 10.72 -16.35 -29.48
C LYS A 1 9.68 -15.39 -30.07
N THR A 2 8.41 -15.39 -29.65
CA THR A 2 7.40 -14.44 -30.16
C THR A 2 7.76 -12.95 -29.96
N LEU A 3 8.52 -12.62 -28.91
CA LEU A 3 9.05 -11.26 -28.69
C LEU A 3 10.23 -10.89 -29.59
N GLU A 4 10.95 -11.89 -30.09
CA GLU A 4 12.14 -11.70 -30.93
C GLU A 4 11.74 -11.64 -32.41
N GLU A 5 10.69 -12.36 -32.80
CA GLU A 5 10.14 -12.43 -34.16
C GLU A 5 8.62 -12.32 -34.09
N PRO A 6 8.07 -11.12 -33.83
CA PRO A 6 6.63 -10.92 -33.90
C PRO A 6 6.15 -11.10 -35.34
N SER A 7 4.96 -11.68 -35.50
CA SER A 7 4.29 -11.76 -36.81
C SER A 7 4.11 -10.37 -37.42
N SER A 8 4.05 -10.31 -38.75
CA SER A 8 3.85 -9.05 -39.47
C SER A 8 2.62 -8.29 -38.93
N ARG A 9 2.75 -6.97 -38.76
CA ARG A 9 1.72 -6.07 -38.22
C ARG A 9 1.25 -6.38 -36.79
N THR A 10 2.11 -6.92 -35.94
CA THR A 10 1.79 -7.18 -34.52
C THR A 10 2.51 -6.19 -33.60
N ILE A 11 1.77 -5.60 -32.65
CA ILE A 11 2.33 -4.83 -31.54
C ILE A 11 2.11 -5.64 -30.26
N ILE A 12 3.18 -5.86 -29.50
CA ILE A 12 3.10 -6.50 -28.18
C ILE A 12 3.29 -5.41 -27.13
N VAL A 13 2.29 -5.25 -26.26
CA VAL A 13 2.35 -4.36 -25.10
C VAL A 13 2.50 -5.22 -23.85
N LEU A 14 3.57 -5.00 -23.10
CA LEU A 14 3.76 -5.63 -21.79
C LEU A 14 3.62 -4.59 -20.69
N VAL A 15 2.83 -4.93 -19.67
CA VAL A 15 2.66 -4.13 -18.46
C VAL A 15 3.28 -4.92 -17.31
N ALA A 16 4.14 -4.27 -16.52
CA ALA A 16 4.79 -4.88 -15.37
C ALA A 16 5.02 -3.86 -14.25
N ASP A 17 4.52 -4.17 -13.06
CA ASP A 17 4.66 -3.31 -11.87
C ASP A 17 6.08 -3.36 -11.28
N GLU A 18 6.78 -4.49 -11.45
CA GLU A 18 8.17 -4.69 -11.04
C GLU A 18 9.04 -5.15 -12.23
N PRO A 19 9.47 -4.23 -13.13
CA PRO A 19 10.26 -4.59 -14.31
C PRO A 19 11.55 -5.36 -14.01
N ALA A 20 12.11 -5.19 -12.81
CA ALA A 20 13.30 -5.90 -12.35
C ALA A 20 13.10 -7.41 -12.24
N ARG A 21 11.88 -7.88 -12.00
CA ARG A 21 11.52 -9.31 -11.89
C ARG A 21 11.36 -9.99 -13.24
N LEU A 22 11.29 -9.22 -14.34
CA LEU A 22 11.26 -9.79 -15.68
C LEU A 22 12.65 -10.37 -16.04
N PRO A 23 12.70 -11.53 -16.73
CA PRO A 23 13.96 -12.07 -17.23
C PRO A 23 14.70 -11.03 -18.06
N ALA A 24 16.03 -10.98 -17.94
CA ALA A 24 16.85 -10.04 -18.71
C ALA A 24 16.60 -10.17 -20.22
N THR A 25 16.32 -11.40 -20.67
CA THR A 25 15.94 -11.76 -22.04
C THR A 25 14.58 -11.21 -22.48
N ILE A 26 13.68 -10.82 -21.59
CA ILE A 26 12.44 -10.11 -21.98
C ILE A 26 12.73 -8.62 -22.05
N ARG A 27 13.41 -8.09 -21.03
CA ARG A 27 13.71 -6.64 -20.93
C ARG A 27 14.57 -6.13 -22.08
N SER A 28 15.55 -6.91 -22.53
CA SER A 28 16.45 -6.50 -23.62
C SER A 28 15.78 -6.40 -24.99
N ARG A 29 14.56 -6.95 -25.16
CA ARG A 29 13.81 -6.90 -26.42
C ARG A 29 12.58 -5.97 -26.35
N CYS A 30 12.37 -5.28 -25.23
CA CYS A 30 11.25 -4.36 -25.07
C CYS A 30 11.73 -2.91 -25.00
N GLN A 31 11.04 -2.00 -25.70
CA GLN A 31 11.21 -0.58 -25.44
C GLN A 31 10.53 -0.23 -24.11
N ARG A 32 11.27 0.42 -23.21
CA ARG A 32 10.77 0.77 -21.88
C ARG A 32 10.11 2.14 -21.89
N PHE A 33 8.84 2.17 -21.52
CA PHE A 33 8.09 3.39 -21.22
C PHE A 33 7.75 3.39 -19.73
N GLU A 34 8.28 4.35 -18.98
CA GLU A 34 7.93 4.54 -17.57
C GLU A 34 6.71 5.44 -17.46
N ILE A 35 5.61 4.89 -16.93
CA ILE A 35 4.42 5.67 -16.60
C ILE A 35 4.61 6.21 -15.19
N LYS A 36 4.81 7.53 -15.10
CA LYS A 36 4.92 8.23 -13.81
C LYS A 36 3.54 8.68 -13.35
N LEU A 37 3.37 8.81 -12.03
CA LEU A 37 2.19 9.45 -11.48
C LEU A 37 2.15 10.92 -11.93
N PRO A 38 0.97 11.44 -12.30
CA PRO A 38 0.79 12.86 -12.59
C PRO A 38 1.07 13.71 -11.36
N GLY A 39 1.31 15.00 -11.58
CA GLY A 39 1.46 15.95 -10.47
C GLY A 39 0.18 16.04 -9.65
N GLN A 40 0.29 16.40 -8.36
CA GLN A 40 -0.85 16.45 -7.45
C GLN A 40 -2.01 17.31 -7.99
N ALA A 41 -1.70 18.48 -8.56
CA ALA A 41 -2.72 19.38 -9.11
C ALA A 41 -3.46 18.76 -10.31
N GLU A 42 -2.74 18.10 -11.21
CA GLU A 42 -3.31 17.42 -12.38
C GLU A 42 -4.17 16.22 -11.96
N ALA A 43 -3.68 15.43 -11.00
CA ALA A 43 -4.42 14.30 -10.45
C ALA A 43 -5.72 14.74 -9.76
N CYS A 44 -5.68 15.80 -8.96
CA CYS A 44 -6.88 16.39 -8.34
C CYS A 44 -7.86 16.89 -9.40
N ALA A 45 -7.38 17.63 -10.40
CA ALA A 45 -8.23 18.14 -11.48
C ALA A 45 -8.92 16.99 -12.25
N TRP A 46 -8.21 15.90 -12.51
CA TRP A 46 -8.77 14.70 -13.15
C TRP A 46 -9.84 14.02 -12.28
N LEU A 47 -9.61 13.93 -10.97
CA LEU A 47 -10.59 13.38 -10.02
C LEU A 47 -11.84 14.25 -9.91
N GLU A 48 -11.67 15.57 -9.88
CA GLU A 48 -12.78 16.53 -9.88
C GLU A 48 -13.60 16.41 -11.17
N HIS A 49 -12.91 16.30 -12.32
CA HIS A 49 -13.58 16.03 -13.60
C HIS A 49 -14.30 14.68 -13.63
N SER A 50 -13.85 13.72 -12.82
CA SER A 50 -14.50 12.41 -12.64
C SER A 50 -15.70 12.45 -11.70
N GLY A 51 -16.09 13.63 -11.20
CA GLY A 51 -17.29 13.87 -10.39
C GLY A 51 -17.07 13.94 -8.89
N LEU A 52 -15.82 13.95 -8.41
CA LEU A 52 -15.52 14.15 -6.99
C LEU A 52 -15.51 15.64 -6.65
N ASP A 53 -15.90 16.00 -5.43
CA ASP A 53 -15.63 17.35 -4.94
C ASP A 53 -14.14 17.55 -4.62
N ALA A 54 -13.67 18.79 -4.67
CA ALA A 54 -12.26 19.13 -4.50
C ALA A 54 -11.67 18.74 -3.12
N ARG A 55 -12.50 18.59 -2.09
CA ARG A 55 -12.03 18.12 -0.77
C ARG A 55 -11.85 16.61 -0.80
N LEU A 56 -12.85 15.88 -1.28
CA LEU A 56 -12.79 14.43 -1.41
C LEU A 56 -11.65 14.01 -2.35
N ALA A 57 -11.51 14.65 -3.52
CA ALA A 57 -10.44 14.39 -4.49
C ALA A 57 -9.05 14.45 -3.83
N ARG A 58 -8.78 15.47 -3.03
CA ARG A 58 -7.51 15.59 -2.29
C ARG A 58 -7.33 14.47 -1.26
N LEU A 59 -8.37 14.17 -0.48
CA LEU A 59 -8.34 13.13 0.55
C LEU A 59 -8.11 11.74 -0.04
N VAL A 60 -8.84 11.36 -1.09
CA VAL A 60 -8.67 10.04 -1.71
C VAL A 60 -7.36 9.92 -2.48
N LEU A 61 -6.85 11.02 -3.05
CA LEU A 61 -5.56 11.04 -3.72
C LEU A 61 -4.41 10.83 -2.73
N GLU A 62 -4.47 11.51 -1.58
CA GLU A 62 -3.51 11.31 -0.48
C GLU A 62 -3.59 9.88 0.06
N ALA A 63 -4.80 9.38 0.33
CA ALA A 63 -5.02 8.00 0.75
C ALA A 63 -4.54 6.96 -0.28
N SER A 64 -4.35 7.39 -1.54
CA SER A 64 -3.89 6.55 -2.65
C SER A 64 -2.48 6.84 -3.13
N LEU A 65 -1.65 7.45 -2.28
CA LEU A 65 -0.23 7.73 -2.57
C LEU A 65 -0.02 8.48 -3.89
N GLY A 66 -0.96 9.36 -4.27
CA GLY A 66 -0.88 10.13 -5.51
C GLY A 66 -1.33 9.39 -6.78
N ASN A 67 -1.85 8.16 -6.67
CA ASN A 67 -2.41 7.43 -7.81
C ASN A 67 -3.88 7.83 -8.05
N PRO A 68 -4.20 8.56 -9.12
CA PRO A 68 -5.57 9.02 -9.38
C PRO A 68 -6.54 7.86 -9.69
N GLY A 69 -6.07 6.79 -10.33
CA GLY A 69 -6.92 5.62 -10.63
C GLY A 69 -7.35 4.90 -9.36
N LEU A 70 -6.40 4.65 -8.44
CA LEU A 70 -6.71 4.08 -7.13
C LEU A 70 -7.58 5.03 -6.29
N ALA A 71 -7.33 6.34 -6.36
CA ALA A 71 -8.13 7.34 -5.66
C ALA A 71 -9.59 7.35 -6.12
N LEU A 72 -9.84 7.20 -7.42
CA LEU A 72 -11.19 7.11 -7.95
C LEU A 72 -11.90 5.83 -7.49
N GLN A 73 -11.21 4.69 -7.42
CA GLN A 73 -11.79 3.46 -6.86
C GLN A 73 -12.07 3.62 -5.36
N ALA A 74 -11.11 4.16 -4.62
CA ALA A 74 -11.24 4.44 -3.19
C ALA A 74 -12.45 5.32 -2.85
N SER A 75 -12.80 6.26 -3.73
CA SER A 75 -13.98 7.13 -3.56
C SER A 75 -15.32 6.40 -3.66
N LYS A 76 -15.36 5.21 -4.25
CA LYS A 76 -16.59 4.44 -4.50
C LYS A 76 -16.81 3.31 -3.50
N GLU A 77 -15.75 2.82 -2.85
CA GLU A 77 -15.73 1.54 -2.14
C GLU A 77 -15.49 1.65 -0.62
N GLY A 78 -15.72 2.83 -0.04
CA GLY A 78 -15.55 3.07 1.40
C GLY A 78 -14.10 2.87 1.88
N ALA A 79 -13.13 3.11 1.01
CA ALA A 79 -11.72 2.87 1.29
C ALA A 79 -11.16 3.86 2.33
N LEU A 80 -11.77 5.05 2.47
CA LEU A 80 -11.40 6.00 3.51
C LEU A 80 -11.76 5.48 4.90
N GLU A 81 -12.95 4.90 5.05
CA GLU A 81 -13.42 4.25 6.27
C GLU A 81 -12.55 3.02 6.59
N LEU A 82 -12.19 2.24 5.56
CA LEU A 82 -11.30 1.10 5.71
C LEU A 82 -9.91 1.52 6.18
N LYS A 83 -9.31 2.56 5.57
CA LYS A 83 -8.03 3.14 6.00
C LYS A 83 -8.12 3.64 7.44
N ALA A 84 -9.18 4.35 7.81
CA ALA A 84 -9.38 4.84 9.17
C ALA A 84 -9.49 3.69 10.19
N GLY A 85 -10.20 2.61 9.84
CA GLY A 85 -10.27 1.39 10.63
C GLY A 85 -8.90 0.75 10.85
N CYS A 86 -8.12 0.55 9.77
CA CYS A 86 -6.74 0.05 9.87
C CYS A 86 -5.87 0.94 10.75
N GLN A 87 -5.99 2.27 10.62
CA GLN A 87 -5.22 3.20 11.45
C GLN A 87 -5.56 3.06 12.94
N SER A 88 -6.85 2.89 13.26
CA SER A 88 -7.31 2.64 14.63
C SER A 88 -6.76 1.33 15.19
N ASP A 89 -6.82 0.25 14.41
CA ASP A 89 -6.31 -1.07 14.80
C ASP A 89 -4.80 -1.03 15.07
N LEU A 90 -4.02 -0.46 14.16
CA LEU A 90 -2.57 -0.30 14.30
C LEU A 90 -2.19 0.59 15.50
N ARG A 91 -2.94 1.66 15.75
CA ARG A 91 -2.75 2.50 16.94
C ARG A 91 -3.04 1.71 18.22
N ALA A 92 -4.11 0.92 18.24
CA ALA A 92 -4.44 0.07 19.39
C ALA A 92 -3.37 -1.00 19.63
N LEU A 93 -2.82 -1.60 18.57
CA LEU A 93 -1.68 -2.52 18.66
C LEU A 93 -0.42 -1.85 19.20
N GLY A 94 -0.07 -0.67 18.67
CA GLY A 94 1.11 0.09 19.09
C GLY A 94 1.10 0.42 20.58
N HIS A 95 -0.09 0.70 21.14
CA HIS A 95 -0.30 0.96 22.57
C HIS A 95 -0.50 -0.31 23.42
N GLY A 96 -0.59 -1.49 22.81
CA GLY A 96 -0.90 -2.75 23.50
C GLY A 96 -2.32 -2.76 24.09
N ARG A 97 -3.28 -2.16 23.41
CA ARG A 97 -4.72 -2.08 23.78
C ARG A 97 -5.61 -3.03 22.98
N ALA A 98 -5.05 -3.73 22.00
CA ALA A 98 -5.77 -4.71 21.18
C ALA A 98 -5.01 -6.04 21.13
N GLN A 99 -5.76 -7.13 20.94
CA GLN A 99 -5.20 -8.46 20.73
C GLN A 99 -4.92 -8.67 19.25
N VAL A 100 -3.69 -9.08 18.92
CA VAL A 100 -3.24 -9.30 17.54
C VAL A 100 -4.13 -10.31 16.81
N LEU A 101 -4.47 -11.42 17.46
CA LEU A 101 -5.31 -12.47 16.88
C LEU A 101 -6.67 -11.94 16.44
N HIS A 102 -7.32 -11.12 17.27
CA HIS A 102 -8.64 -10.57 16.95
C HIS A 102 -8.59 -9.63 15.73
N ILE A 103 -7.55 -8.80 15.61
CA ILE A 103 -7.37 -7.93 14.45
C ILE A 103 -7.06 -8.75 13.19
N ALA A 104 -6.22 -9.77 13.30
CA ALA A 104 -5.92 -10.67 12.19
C ALA A 104 -7.19 -11.35 11.67
N GLU A 105 -8.00 -11.93 12.56
CA GLU A 105 -9.29 -12.56 12.21
C GLU A 105 -10.26 -11.57 11.56
N SER A 106 -10.39 -10.35 12.09
CA SER A 106 -11.30 -9.35 11.52
C SER A 106 -10.84 -8.87 10.14
N TRP A 107 -9.52 -8.76 9.91
CA TRP A 107 -8.97 -8.37 8.61
C TRP A 107 -9.13 -9.48 7.58
N VAL A 108 -8.96 -10.75 7.97
CA VAL A 108 -9.23 -11.91 7.10
C VAL A 108 -10.70 -12.00 6.71
N ALA A 109 -11.62 -11.74 7.64
CA ALA A 109 -13.06 -11.87 7.41
C ALA A 109 -13.67 -10.76 6.54
N ASP A 110 -12.95 -9.67 6.30
CA ASP A 110 -13.40 -8.52 5.51
C ASP A 110 -12.65 -8.47 4.16
N ARG A 111 -11.73 -7.51 4.00
CA ARG A 111 -10.95 -7.26 2.77
C ARG A 111 -9.45 -7.29 3.09
N PRO A 112 -8.85 -8.49 3.27
CA PRO A 112 -7.49 -8.62 3.81
C PRO A 112 -6.43 -7.93 2.95
N ASP A 113 -6.51 -8.05 1.62
CA ASP A 113 -5.56 -7.40 0.71
C ASP A 113 -5.62 -5.88 0.78
N GLU A 114 -6.83 -5.29 0.76
CA GLU A 114 -7.04 -3.84 0.86
C GLU A 114 -6.62 -3.31 2.22
N ARG A 115 -7.00 -3.99 3.31
CA ARG A 115 -6.60 -3.61 4.67
C ARG A 115 -5.10 -3.60 4.83
N LEU A 116 -4.44 -4.63 4.30
CA LEU A 116 -2.99 -4.74 4.34
C LEU A 116 -2.30 -3.68 3.47
N TRP A 117 -2.91 -3.30 2.34
CA TRP A 117 -2.46 -2.14 1.56
C TRP A 117 -2.49 -0.87 2.39
N HIS A 118 -3.65 -0.55 2.98
CA HIS A 118 -3.81 0.66 3.79
C HIS A 118 -2.88 0.65 4.99
N ALA A 119 -2.69 -0.49 5.64
CA ALA A 119 -1.76 -0.63 6.74
C ALA A 119 -0.31 -0.33 6.32
N ALA A 120 0.11 -0.81 5.14
CA ALA A 120 1.42 -0.48 4.58
C ALA A 120 1.54 1.03 4.28
N VAL A 121 0.51 1.64 3.67
CA VAL A 121 0.46 3.09 3.42
C VAL A 121 0.60 3.88 4.73
N ILE A 122 -0.14 3.51 5.77
CA ILE A 122 -0.11 4.14 7.09
C ILE A 122 1.27 4.03 7.73
N ALA A 123 1.91 2.86 7.65
CA ALA A 123 3.27 2.67 8.19
C ALA A 123 4.30 3.56 7.48
N ARG A 124 4.19 3.72 6.16
CA ARG A 124 5.02 4.63 5.37
C ARG A 124 4.77 6.09 5.75
N GLU A 125 3.51 6.52 5.82
CA GLU A 125 3.12 7.89 6.19
C GLU A 125 3.65 8.27 7.59
N GLU A 126 3.52 7.37 8.56
CA GLU A 126 4.06 7.55 9.91
C GLU A 126 5.59 7.65 9.89
N SER A 127 6.28 6.78 9.13
CA SER A 127 7.74 6.82 8.98
C SER A 127 8.22 8.15 8.39
N GLU A 128 7.57 8.62 7.31
CA GLU A 128 7.87 9.91 6.68
C GLU A 128 7.60 11.10 7.62
N ARG A 129 6.52 11.03 8.42
CA ARG A 129 6.18 12.04 9.43
C ARG A 129 7.25 12.14 10.51
N LEU A 130 7.68 11.00 11.07
CA LEU A 130 8.74 10.93 12.07
C LEU A 130 10.09 11.40 11.50
N ALA A 131 10.42 11.04 10.25
CA ALA A 131 11.64 11.48 9.59
C ALA A 131 11.70 13.00 9.37
N LYS A 132 10.54 13.66 9.22
CA LYS A 132 10.41 15.13 9.13
C LYS A 132 10.40 15.82 10.51
N GLY A 133 10.60 15.09 11.60
CA GLY A 133 10.57 15.62 12.96
C GLY A 133 9.16 15.89 13.51
N GLY A 134 8.13 15.35 12.86
CA GLY A 134 6.75 15.42 13.33
C GLY A 134 6.48 14.46 14.51
N VAL A 135 5.36 14.67 15.20
CA VAL A 135 4.86 13.74 16.23
C VAL A 135 4.09 12.61 15.57
N GLY A 136 4.42 11.36 15.90
CA GLY A 136 3.74 10.18 15.37
C GLY A 136 2.27 10.07 15.85
N GLU A 137 1.39 9.59 14.98
CA GLU A 137 -0.03 9.37 15.28
C GLU A 137 -0.34 7.97 15.79
N LEU A 138 0.63 7.05 15.72
CA LEU A 138 0.50 5.65 16.11
C LEU A 138 1.15 5.36 17.48
N GLY A 139 1.59 6.40 18.18
CA GLY A 139 2.22 6.28 19.50
C GLY A 139 3.68 5.81 19.45
N LEU A 140 4.32 5.90 18.29
CA LEU A 140 5.72 5.52 18.08
C LEU A 140 6.64 6.73 18.26
N GLN A 141 7.81 6.50 18.87
CA GLN A 141 8.81 7.55 19.08
C GLN A 141 9.78 7.65 17.88
N ALA A 142 10.28 8.87 17.64
CA ALA A 142 11.32 9.11 16.65
C ALA A 142 12.61 8.37 17.04
N GLY A 143 13.35 7.86 16.06
CA GLY A 143 14.51 6.99 16.27
C GLY A 143 14.27 5.58 15.71
N THR A 144 14.24 4.57 16.59
CA THR A 144 14.00 3.15 16.23
C THR A 144 12.72 2.95 15.43
N GLY A 145 11.67 3.71 15.73
CA GLY A 145 10.38 3.61 15.04
C GLY A 145 10.45 3.82 13.53
N ILE A 146 11.37 4.65 13.01
CA ILE A 146 11.50 4.89 11.55
C ILE A 146 11.94 3.61 10.84
N ALA A 147 12.99 2.95 11.36
CA ALA A 147 13.54 1.74 10.77
C ALA A 147 12.60 0.54 10.92
N GLU A 148 11.93 0.42 12.07
CA GLU A 148 10.93 -0.61 12.33
C GLU A 148 9.71 -0.46 11.40
N LEU A 149 9.21 0.75 11.18
CA LEU A 149 8.12 1.02 10.24
C LEU A 149 8.52 0.73 8.79
N ALA A 150 9.75 1.07 8.38
CA ALA A 150 10.25 0.75 7.05
C ALA A 150 10.37 -0.77 6.83
N ALA A 151 10.86 -1.50 7.84
CA ALA A 151 10.93 -2.96 7.81
C ALA A 151 9.52 -3.59 7.77
N TRP A 152 8.59 -3.07 8.56
CA TRP A 152 7.20 -3.52 8.59
C TRP A 152 6.49 -3.24 7.27
N PHE A 153 6.68 -2.05 6.66
CA PHE A 153 6.19 -1.73 5.32
C PHE A 153 6.65 -2.75 4.26
N ALA A 154 7.94 -3.09 4.27
CA ALA A 154 8.48 -4.09 3.37
C ALA A 154 7.88 -5.49 3.63
N ALA A 155 7.67 -5.86 4.90
CA ALA A 155 7.03 -7.13 5.27
C ALA A 155 5.55 -7.17 4.84
N ALA A 156 4.81 -6.09 5.02
CA ALA A 156 3.42 -5.98 4.60
C ALA A 156 3.26 -6.15 3.08
N ASN A 157 4.15 -5.53 2.29
CA ASN A 157 4.14 -5.71 0.83
C ASN A 157 4.46 -7.15 0.41
N ARG A 158 5.36 -7.85 1.10
CA ARG A 158 5.58 -9.29 0.86
C ARG A 158 4.37 -10.13 1.25
N ALA A 159 3.74 -9.83 2.39
CA ALA A 159 2.54 -10.53 2.84
C ALA A 159 1.38 -10.38 1.85
N ARG A 160 1.19 -9.21 1.21
CA ARG A 160 0.22 -9.03 0.11
C ARG A 160 0.44 -10.00 -1.05
N GLN A 161 1.69 -10.28 -1.40
CA GLN A 161 2.01 -11.26 -2.45
C GLN A 161 1.73 -12.71 -2.03
N LEU A 162 1.71 -12.99 -0.73
CA LEU A 162 1.36 -14.31 -0.20
C LEU A 162 -0.16 -14.50 -0.09
N LEU A 163 -0.90 -13.44 0.23
CA LEU A 163 -2.38 -13.47 0.28
C LEU A 163 -2.99 -13.74 -1.11
N SER A 164 -2.32 -13.34 -2.19
CA SER A 164 -2.73 -13.67 -3.55
C SER A 164 -2.42 -15.12 -3.98
N SER A 165 -1.90 -15.95 -3.06
CA SER A 165 -1.57 -17.38 -3.27
C SER A 165 -2.43 -18.30 -2.39
N GLN A 166 -2.26 -19.63 -2.48
CA GLN A 166 -3.04 -20.63 -1.70
C GLN A 166 -2.69 -20.71 -0.19
N VAL A 167 -2.05 -19.69 0.38
CA VAL A 167 -1.62 -19.70 1.79
C VAL A 167 -2.78 -19.32 2.71
N ARG A 168 -2.79 -19.87 3.93
CA ARG A 168 -3.70 -19.53 5.03
C ARG A 168 -3.51 -18.06 5.45
N GLY A 169 -4.43 -17.19 5.04
CA GLY A 169 -4.32 -15.72 5.21
C GLY A 169 -4.35 -15.25 6.67
N ASP A 170 -4.98 -16.02 7.55
CA ASP A 170 -4.98 -15.86 9.01
C ASP A 170 -3.56 -15.91 9.59
N LEU A 171 -2.79 -16.92 9.22
CA LEU A 171 -1.40 -17.05 9.70
C LEU A 171 -0.50 -15.94 9.15
N VAL A 172 -0.67 -15.58 7.87
CA VAL A 172 0.11 -14.50 7.24
C VAL A 172 -0.13 -13.16 7.94
N LEU A 173 -1.39 -12.82 8.21
CA LEU A 173 -1.73 -11.57 8.87
C LEU A 173 -1.36 -11.60 10.36
N LEU A 174 -1.55 -12.72 11.05
CA LEU A 174 -1.18 -12.88 12.45
C LEU A 174 0.34 -12.67 12.65
N ASP A 175 1.16 -13.36 11.86
CA ASP A 175 2.62 -13.26 11.93
C ASP A 175 3.08 -11.82 11.64
N LEU A 176 2.52 -11.18 10.62
CA LEU A 176 2.86 -9.81 10.29
C LEU A 176 2.46 -8.83 11.41
N LEU A 177 1.23 -8.92 11.92
CA LEU A 177 0.73 -8.00 12.94
C LEU A 177 1.45 -8.18 14.28
N HIS A 178 1.99 -9.37 14.57
CA HIS A 178 2.88 -9.58 15.72
C HIS A 178 4.19 -8.80 15.63
N THR A 179 4.66 -8.49 14.43
CA THR A 179 5.87 -7.67 14.21
C THR A 179 5.59 -6.17 14.26
N TRP A 180 4.35 -5.74 14.49
CA TRP A 180 4.01 -4.33 14.56
C TRP A 180 4.80 -3.62 15.68
N PRO A 181 5.42 -2.45 15.41
CA PRO A 181 6.19 -1.73 16.41
C PRO A 181 5.30 -1.33 17.60
N SER A 182 5.82 -1.49 18.82
CA SER A 182 5.08 -1.23 20.05
C SER A 182 5.80 -0.21 20.91
N SER A 183 5.06 0.73 21.51
CA SER A 183 5.61 1.78 22.37
C SER A 183 6.20 1.27 23.70
N ARG A 184 6.11 -0.05 23.98
CA ARG A 184 6.52 -0.68 25.26
C ARG A 184 7.90 -1.34 25.24
N ARG A 185 8.64 -1.32 24.12
CA ARG A 185 10.01 -1.83 24.07
C ARG A 185 11.00 -0.72 24.44
N SER A 186 11.08 -0.41 25.73
CA SER A 186 12.17 0.34 26.36
C SER A 186 12.75 -0.49 27.49
#